data_AF-A4S6Z5-F1
#
_entry.id   AF-A4S6Z5-F1
#
_cell.length_a   1.000
_cell.length_b   1.000
_cell.length_c   1.000
_cell.angle_alpha   90.00
_cell.angle_beta   90.00
_cell.angle_gamma   90.00
#
_symmetry.space_group_name_H-M   'P 1'
#
loop_
_entity.id
_entity.type
_entity.pdbx_description
1 polymer ?
#
loop_
_entity_poly.entity_id
_entity_poly.type
_entity_poly.pdbx_seq_one_letter_code
_entity_poly.pdbx_strand_id
1 'polypeptide(L)'
;MKPTDELALKLLRHRCAGASDAFAPYVASMPARYNLLQTWSEEERAALQDARAETTAKRASEALRKAFEDVKKEVVDIVGEDEREAFALYEWARATVSSRAVSVPFHEAGALCPMGDMFNYAPHDPPILIDVLGAPAFGVNEGNTTSASSREVATDPIPGDGAWDEESKTFAFRAARQPDGRRSIAADEEIFVCYGEYTNLELLEFYGFTLGPNENPQDYYALDVPVDGAETTTSLKVFVGGFDWDDLADARIAFAKKRSSVRMNEKEMRDVARRGGALGRDAEREAFAAIRDAAAARLLSFPTTAKSDEETLLGWKDGSENLKLAITWRLGIKRILQGAYKLAEARRVEMEDVATSAAFAKISLAHVSTPRERR
;
A
#
# COMPACT_ATOMS: atom_id res chain seq x y z
N MET A 1 -4.55 30.28 -6.20
CA MET A 1 -4.90 29.08 -6.98
C MET A 1 -3.74 28.10 -6.92
N LYS A 2 -3.96 26.84 -6.58
CA LYS A 2 -2.89 25.82 -6.56
C LYS A 2 -2.60 25.33 -7.99
N PRO A 3 -1.39 24.85 -8.30
CA PRO A 3 -1.05 24.33 -9.63
C PRO A 3 -2.01 23.24 -10.12
N THR A 4 -2.51 22.41 -9.21
CA THR A 4 -3.46 21.34 -9.55
C THR A 4 -4.84 21.85 -9.91
N ASP A 5 -5.25 23.01 -9.37
CA ASP A 5 -6.51 23.66 -9.74
C ASP A 5 -6.38 24.35 -11.09
N GLU A 6 -5.21 24.94 -11.38
CA GLU A 6 -4.90 25.51 -12.69
C GLU A 6 -5.03 24.46 -13.80
N LEU A 7 -4.43 23.28 -13.60
CA LEU A 7 -4.52 22.18 -14.56
C LEU A 7 -5.95 21.66 -14.72
N ALA A 8 -6.71 21.55 -13.61
CA ALA A 8 -8.12 21.15 -13.66
C ALA A 8 -8.98 22.17 -14.42
N LEU A 9 -8.79 23.47 -14.21
CA LEU A 9 -9.50 24.53 -14.95
C LEU A 9 -9.15 24.53 -16.44
N LYS A 10 -7.88 24.26 -16.81
CA LYS A 10 -7.48 24.07 -18.22
C LYS A 10 -8.20 22.87 -18.84
N LEU A 11 -8.25 21.75 -18.15
CA LEU A 11 -8.97 20.55 -18.60
C LEU A 11 -10.48 20.84 -18.77
N LEU A 12 -11.10 21.58 -17.85
CA LEU A 12 -12.51 21.99 -17.97
C LEU A 12 -12.76 22.82 -19.23
N ARG A 13 -11.89 23.78 -19.56
CA ARG A 13 -12.01 24.56 -20.80
C ARG A 13 -12.00 23.67 -22.04
N HIS A 14 -11.08 22.71 -22.11
CA HIS A 14 -11.02 21.75 -23.21
C HIS A 14 -12.31 20.91 -23.30
N ARG A 15 -12.85 20.46 -22.17
CA ARG A 15 -14.11 19.72 -22.12
C ARG A 15 -15.31 20.56 -22.59
N CYS A 16 -15.42 21.80 -22.15
CA CYS A 16 -16.53 22.69 -22.50
C CYS A 16 -16.44 23.25 -23.93
N ALA A 17 -15.24 23.34 -24.50
CA ALA A 17 -15.04 23.71 -25.89
C ALA A 17 -15.62 22.67 -26.88
N GLY A 18 -15.81 21.43 -26.44
CA GLY A 18 -16.51 20.39 -27.20
C GLY A 18 -15.73 19.92 -28.43
N ALA A 19 -16.45 19.51 -29.48
CA ALA A 19 -15.86 18.78 -30.62
C ALA A 19 -14.86 19.59 -31.48
N SER A 20 -14.82 20.92 -31.36
CA SER A 20 -13.86 21.77 -32.07
C SER A 20 -12.52 21.90 -31.35
N ASP A 21 -12.40 21.40 -30.11
CA ASP A 21 -11.17 21.45 -29.34
C ASP A 21 -10.13 20.43 -29.84
N ALA A 22 -8.86 20.84 -29.88
CA ALA A 22 -7.77 19.97 -30.34
C ALA A 22 -7.57 18.72 -29.48
N PHE A 23 -7.95 18.78 -28.19
CA PHE A 23 -7.91 17.67 -27.24
C PHE A 23 -9.25 16.95 -27.10
N ALA A 24 -10.27 17.27 -27.91
CA ALA A 24 -11.59 16.63 -27.82
C ALA A 24 -11.53 15.09 -27.84
N PRO A 25 -10.72 14.42 -28.70
CA PRO A 25 -10.59 12.96 -28.66
C PRO A 25 -10.02 12.44 -27.34
N TYR A 26 -9.04 13.14 -26.79
CA TYR A 26 -8.42 12.78 -25.51
C TYR A 26 -9.40 12.97 -24.34
N VAL A 27 -10.08 14.12 -24.27
CA VAL A 27 -11.08 14.38 -23.23
C VAL A 27 -12.25 13.40 -23.32
N ALA A 28 -12.69 13.04 -24.53
CA ALA A 28 -13.74 12.05 -24.73
C ALA A 28 -13.34 10.62 -24.34
N SER A 29 -12.04 10.31 -24.32
CA SER A 29 -11.53 9.00 -23.87
C SER A 29 -11.51 8.84 -22.34
N MET A 30 -11.67 9.94 -21.58
CA MET A 30 -11.63 9.91 -20.13
C MET A 30 -12.84 9.21 -19.52
N PRO A 31 -12.67 8.53 -18.37
CA PRO A 31 -13.79 8.03 -17.58
C PRO A 31 -14.81 9.14 -17.28
N ALA A 32 -16.10 8.81 -17.41
CA ALA A 32 -17.17 9.74 -17.06
C ALA A 32 -17.24 10.02 -15.55
N ARG A 33 -16.77 9.07 -14.73
CA ARG A 33 -16.75 9.11 -13.26
C ARG A 33 -15.51 8.41 -12.74
N TYR A 34 -15.14 8.75 -11.52
CA TYR A 34 -14.04 8.14 -10.80
C TYR A 34 -14.47 7.75 -9.39
N ASN A 35 -13.74 6.78 -8.82
CA ASN A 35 -14.01 6.21 -7.50
C ASN A 35 -12.98 6.69 -6.46
N LEU A 36 -12.37 7.86 -6.64
CA LEU A 36 -11.41 8.41 -5.67
C LEU A 36 -12.11 8.71 -4.34
N LEU A 37 -11.43 8.53 -3.21
CA LEU A 37 -12.02 8.73 -1.88
C LEU A 37 -12.73 10.09 -1.70
N GLN A 38 -12.26 11.14 -2.39
CA GLN A 38 -12.87 12.46 -2.33
C GLN A 38 -14.33 12.50 -2.82
N THR A 39 -14.75 11.55 -3.66
CA THR A 39 -16.12 11.48 -4.25
C THR A 39 -17.08 10.60 -3.44
N TRP A 40 -16.61 9.95 -2.37
CA TRP A 40 -17.39 8.96 -1.63
C TRP A 40 -18.46 9.60 -0.74
N SER A 41 -19.59 8.91 -0.57
CA SER A 41 -20.64 9.29 0.40
C SER A 41 -20.22 8.99 1.84
N GLU A 42 -20.97 9.49 2.84
CA GLU A 42 -20.73 9.10 4.24
C GLU A 42 -20.90 7.60 4.48
N GLU A 43 -21.89 7.00 3.83
CA GLU A 43 -22.17 5.56 3.91
C GLU A 43 -21.03 4.74 3.31
N GLU A 44 -20.50 5.16 2.16
CA GLU A 44 -19.36 4.53 1.49
C GLU A 44 -18.08 4.64 2.33
N ARG A 45 -17.83 5.81 2.93
CA ARG A 45 -16.71 5.99 3.86
C ARG A 45 -16.84 5.10 5.09
N ALA A 46 -18.00 5.06 5.73
CA ALA A 46 -18.25 4.22 6.90
C ALA A 46 -18.08 2.72 6.59
N ALA A 47 -18.26 2.31 5.33
CA ALA A 47 -18.01 0.94 4.91
C ALA A 47 -16.52 0.54 4.97
N LEU A 48 -15.57 1.47 5.11
CA LEU A 48 -14.15 1.15 5.35
C LEU A 48 -13.94 0.49 6.73
N GLN A 49 -14.80 0.79 7.72
CA GLN A 49 -14.75 0.22 9.08
C GLN A 49 -13.40 0.44 9.80
N ASP A 50 -12.74 1.54 9.48
CA ASP A 50 -11.46 1.93 10.04
C ASP A 50 -11.43 3.44 10.19
N ALA A 51 -11.26 3.91 11.42
CA ALA A 51 -11.32 5.34 11.73
C ALA A 51 -10.25 6.16 11.01
N ARG A 52 -9.07 5.59 10.73
CA ARG A 52 -7.99 6.27 10.01
C ARG A 52 -8.36 6.40 8.54
N ALA A 53 -8.83 5.32 7.92
CA ALA A 53 -9.28 5.35 6.52
C ALA A 53 -10.50 6.24 6.30
N GLU A 54 -11.49 6.20 7.20
CA GLU A 54 -12.64 7.11 7.21
C GLU A 54 -12.21 8.58 7.32
N THR A 55 -11.23 8.86 8.18
CA THR A 55 -10.67 10.21 8.34
C THR A 55 -9.95 10.67 7.08
N THR A 56 -9.17 9.80 6.42
CA THR A 56 -8.51 10.11 5.14
C THR A 56 -9.55 10.47 4.08
N ALA A 57 -10.59 9.64 3.91
CA ALA A 57 -11.63 9.91 2.92
C ALA A 57 -12.42 11.19 3.20
N LYS A 58 -12.75 11.45 4.47
CA LYS A 58 -13.40 12.70 4.88
C LYS A 58 -12.53 13.93 4.57
N ARG A 59 -11.25 13.87 4.91
CA ARG A 59 -10.29 14.95 4.62
C ARG A 59 -10.16 15.21 3.12
N ALA A 60 -10.13 14.16 2.30
CA ALA A 60 -10.08 14.28 0.85
C ALA A 60 -11.31 15.03 0.30
N SER A 61 -12.53 14.66 0.73
CA SER A 61 -13.76 15.35 0.33
C SER A 61 -13.82 16.81 0.81
N GLU A 62 -13.44 17.08 2.06
CA GLU A 62 -13.38 18.44 2.62
C GLU A 62 -12.34 19.32 1.88
N ALA A 63 -11.19 18.74 1.55
CA ALA A 63 -10.15 19.43 0.79
C ALA A 63 -10.60 19.78 -0.63
N LEU A 64 -11.31 18.86 -1.31
CA LEU A 64 -11.88 19.12 -2.64
C LEU A 64 -12.94 20.23 -2.60
N ARG A 65 -13.86 20.18 -1.61
CA ARG A 65 -14.88 21.21 -1.40
C ARG A 65 -14.25 22.58 -1.17
N LYS A 66 -13.26 22.66 -0.29
CA LYS A 66 -12.54 23.90 -0.04
C LYS A 66 -11.84 24.41 -1.31
N ALA A 67 -11.19 23.52 -2.05
CA ALA A 67 -10.51 23.90 -3.29
C ALA A 67 -11.49 24.45 -4.34
N PHE A 68 -12.69 23.86 -4.46
CA PHE A 68 -13.75 24.41 -5.31
C PHE A 68 -14.15 25.81 -4.89
N GLU A 69 -14.40 26.07 -3.60
CA GLU A 69 -14.74 27.42 -3.14
C GLU A 69 -13.65 28.45 -3.47
N ASP A 70 -12.37 28.04 -3.39
CA ASP A 70 -11.23 28.90 -3.72
C ASP A 70 -11.16 29.29 -5.21
N VAL A 71 -11.76 28.51 -6.13
CA VAL A 71 -11.76 28.75 -7.60
C VAL A 71 -13.17 28.80 -8.21
N LYS A 72 -14.20 28.97 -7.38
CA LYS A 72 -15.61 28.81 -7.77
C LYS A 72 -16.00 29.75 -8.89
N LYS A 73 -15.51 30.99 -8.82
CA LYS A 73 -15.77 32.01 -9.84
C LYS A 73 -15.25 31.56 -11.20
N GLU A 74 -14.01 31.09 -11.26
CA GLU A 74 -13.36 30.62 -12.47
C GLU A 74 -14.05 29.39 -13.05
N VAL A 75 -14.55 28.49 -12.20
CA VAL A 75 -15.32 27.33 -12.66
C VAL A 75 -16.65 27.78 -13.26
N VAL A 76 -17.40 28.63 -12.56
CA VAL A 76 -18.70 29.16 -13.03
C VAL A 76 -18.55 29.92 -14.35
N ASP A 77 -17.47 30.69 -14.51
CA ASP A 77 -17.16 31.39 -15.77
C ASP A 77 -16.93 30.42 -16.94
N ILE A 78 -16.53 29.17 -16.69
CA ILE A 78 -16.29 28.14 -17.72
C ILE A 78 -17.57 27.34 -18.00
N VAL A 79 -18.31 26.96 -16.97
CA VAL A 79 -19.34 25.91 -17.06
C VAL A 79 -20.78 26.42 -16.88
N GLY A 80 -20.96 27.63 -16.34
CA GLY A 80 -22.28 28.23 -16.05
C GLY A 80 -22.55 28.40 -14.54
N GLU A 81 -23.65 29.10 -14.23
CA GLU A 81 -24.00 29.55 -12.88
C GLU A 81 -24.60 28.46 -11.96
N ASP A 82 -24.98 27.30 -12.49
CA ASP A 82 -25.46 26.18 -11.65
C ASP A 82 -24.29 25.63 -10.82
N GLU A 83 -24.27 26.00 -9.53
CA GLU A 83 -23.22 25.62 -8.60
C GLU A 83 -23.06 24.10 -8.45
N ARG A 84 -24.16 23.34 -8.53
CA ARG A 84 -24.09 21.89 -8.38
C ARG A 84 -23.44 21.25 -9.60
N GLU A 85 -23.81 21.69 -10.80
CA GLU A 85 -23.18 21.26 -12.04
C GLU A 85 -21.71 21.70 -12.10
N ALA A 86 -21.44 22.95 -11.70
CA ALA A 86 -20.09 23.49 -11.63
C ALA A 86 -19.19 22.68 -10.70
N PHE A 87 -19.68 22.34 -9.50
CA PHE A 87 -18.97 21.48 -8.57
C PHE A 87 -18.72 20.08 -9.16
N ALA A 88 -19.73 19.46 -9.77
CA ALA A 88 -19.60 18.12 -10.35
C ALA A 88 -18.56 18.06 -11.49
N LEU A 89 -18.53 19.09 -12.35
CA LEU A 89 -17.53 19.20 -13.41
C LEU A 89 -16.13 19.44 -12.84
N TYR A 90 -15.99 20.33 -11.86
CA TYR A 90 -14.72 20.57 -11.19
C TYR A 90 -14.20 19.33 -10.45
N GLU A 91 -15.07 18.60 -9.75
CA GLU A 91 -14.75 17.31 -9.12
C GLU A 91 -14.21 16.31 -10.16
N TRP A 92 -14.89 16.17 -11.30
CA TRP A 92 -14.42 15.31 -12.39
C TRP A 92 -13.03 15.73 -12.90
N ALA A 93 -12.80 17.02 -13.10
CA ALA A 93 -11.52 17.53 -13.59
C ALA A 93 -10.39 17.30 -12.57
N ARG A 94 -10.67 17.54 -11.29
CA ARG A 94 -9.74 17.27 -10.17
C ARG A 94 -9.41 15.79 -10.05
N ALA A 95 -10.41 14.92 -10.16
CA ALA A 95 -10.22 13.47 -10.15
C ALA A 95 -9.38 13.01 -11.35
N THR A 96 -9.62 13.57 -12.53
CA THR A 96 -8.82 13.30 -13.73
C THR A 96 -7.36 13.71 -13.52
N VAL A 97 -7.10 14.92 -13.03
CA VAL A 97 -5.73 15.38 -12.75
C VAL A 97 -5.04 14.50 -11.71
N SER A 98 -5.72 14.17 -10.60
CA SER A 98 -5.14 13.33 -9.55
C SER A 98 -4.76 11.93 -10.04
N SER A 99 -5.61 11.31 -10.86
CA SER A 99 -5.43 9.91 -11.26
C SER A 99 -4.54 9.70 -12.49
N ARG A 100 -4.28 10.77 -13.28
CA ARG A 100 -3.66 10.64 -14.61
C ARG A 100 -2.48 11.58 -14.86
N ALA A 101 -2.27 12.59 -14.02
CA ALA A 101 -1.15 13.50 -14.24
C ALA A 101 0.19 12.78 -14.03
N VAL A 102 1.06 12.87 -15.03
CA VAL A 102 2.44 12.40 -14.96
C VAL A 102 3.34 13.49 -14.40
N SER A 103 4.36 13.09 -13.63
CA SER A 103 5.33 14.03 -13.05
C SER A 103 6.23 14.63 -14.14
N VAL A 104 6.31 15.96 -14.20
CA VAL A 104 7.18 16.69 -15.14
C VAL A 104 7.96 17.78 -14.41
N PRO A 105 9.18 18.11 -14.82
CA PRO A 105 10.04 19.02 -14.06
C PRO A 105 9.63 20.49 -14.15
N PHE A 106 8.71 20.84 -15.04
CA PHE A 106 8.32 22.22 -15.34
C PHE A 106 6.94 22.62 -14.81
N HIS A 107 6.20 21.71 -14.16
CA HIS A 107 4.89 22.02 -13.60
C HIS A 107 4.59 21.14 -12.37
N GLU A 108 4.32 21.78 -11.21
CA GLU A 108 4.16 21.08 -9.93
C GLU A 108 2.99 20.10 -9.90
N ALA A 109 1.90 20.39 -10.63
CA ALA A 109 0.77 19.46 -10.73
C ALA A 109 1.01 18.29 -11.70
N GLY A 110 2.17 18.24 -12.35
CA GLY A 110 2.41 17.35 -13.47
C GLY A 110 1.76 17.85 -14.76
N ALA A 111 1.62 16.94 -15.72
CA ALA A 111 0.95 17.14 -17.00
C ALA A 111 0.06 15.94 -17.33
N LEU A 112 -1.00 16.19 -18.11
CA LEU A 112 -1.80 15.12 -18.71
C LEU A 112 -1.11 14.68 -20.01
N CYS A 113 -0.86 13.38 -20.16
CA CYS A 113 -0.11 12.82 -21.28
C CYS A 113 -1.03 11.91 -22.12
N PRO A 114 -1.71 12.43 -23.17
CA PRO A 114 -2.56 11.63 -24.04
C PRO A 114 -1.88 10.36 -24.52
N MET A 115 -2.62 9.25 -24.56
CA MET A 115 -2.15 7.87 -24.76
C MET A 115 -1.32 7.29 -23.62
N GLY A 116 -0.38 8.06 -23.07
CA GLY A 116 0.52 7.61 -22.03
C GLY A 116 -0.16 7.34 -20.69
N ASP A 117 -1.12 8.16 -20.32
CA ASP A 117 -1.90 8.03 -19.09
C ASP A 117 -2.98 6.92 -19.15
N MET A 118 -2.98 6.09 -20.18
CA MET A 118 -3.90 4.95 -20.36
C MET A 118 -3.32 3.61 -19.87
N PHE A 119 -2.01 3.53 -19.59
CA PHE A 119 -1.41 2.34 -19.02
C PHE A 119 -1.90 2.13 -17.60
N ASN A 120 -2.38 0.93 -17.28
CA ASN A 120 -2.86 0.59 -15.94
C ASN A 120 -1.72 0.28 -14.97
N TYR A 121 -2.05 0.31 -13.68
CA TYR A 121 -1.14 0.05 -12.58
C TYR A 121 -0.87 -1.44 -12.38
N ALA A 122 0.40 -1.78 -12.17
CA ALA A 122 0.76 -2.97 -11.41
C ALA A 122 1.83 -2.62 -10.36
N PRO A 123 1.84 -3.31 -9.21
CA PRO A 123 2.75 -3.00 -8.13
C PRO A 123 4.18 -3.47 -8.44
N HIS A 124 5.15 -2.83 -7.82
CA HIS A 124 6.53 -3.34 -7.76
C HIS A 124 6.64 -4.57 -6.84
N ASP A 125 7.80 -5.22 -6.90
CA ASP A 125 8.14 -6.36 -6.06
C ASP A 125 8.00 -6.06 -4.56
N PRO A 126 7.70 -7.08 -3.74
CA PRO A 126 7.53 -6.88 -2.30
C PRO A 126 8.71 -6.18 -1.63
N PRO A 127 8.45 -5.37 -0.58
CA PRO A 127 9.51 -4.76 0.20
C PRO A 127 10.37 -5.83 0.89
N ILE A 128 11.59 -5.47 1.25
CA ILE A 128 12.48 -6.35 2.01
C ILE A 128 11.97 -6.41 3.45
N LEU A 129 11.49 -7.58 3.87
CA LEU A 129 10.96 -7.82 5.21
C LEU A 129 12.01 -8.52 6.08
N ILE A 130 11.91 -8.33 7.40
CA ILE A 130 12.86 -8.92 8.34
C ILE A 130 12.53 -10.37 8.68
N ASP A 131 13.51 -11.23 8.46
CA ASP A 131 13.52 -12.59 8.99
C ASP A 131 14.40 -12.62 10.25
N VAL A 132 13.83 -13.11 11.36
CA VAL A 132 14.51 -13.12 12.66
C VAL A 132 15.25 -14.44 12.84
N LEU A 133 16.53 -14.44 12.49
CA LEU A 133 17.44 -15.59 12.53
C LEU A 133 17.88 -15.94 13.98
N GLY A 134 17.87 -17.24 14.33
CA GLY A 134 18.52 -17.75 15.56
C GLY A 134 17.61 -18.37 16.65
N ALA A 135 16.37 -18.74 16.32
CA ALA A 135 15.53 -19.64 17.12
C ALA A 135 14.70 -20.51 16.16
N PRO A 136 14.51 -21.81 16.42
CA PRO A 136 14.22 -22.79 15.39
C PRO A 136 12.89 -22.48 14.70
N ALA A 137 12.97 -22.19 13.40
CA ALA A 137 11.81 -22.03 12.53
C ALA A 137 11.08 -23.37 12.43
N PHE A 138 9.88 -23.45 12.99
CA PHE A 138 8.93 -24.51 12.64
C PHE A 138 7.62 -23.83 12.24
N GLY A 139 7.44 -23.67 10.93
CA GLY A 139 6.17 -23.18 10.38
C GLY A 139 6.26 -22.23 9.20
N VAL A 140 7.44 -21.91 8.69
CA VAL A 140 7.52 -21.62 7.24
C VAL A 140 7.30 -22.97 6.57
N ASN A 141 6.36 -23.04 5.63
CA ASN A 141 6.14 -24.24 4.82
C ASN A 141 7.47 -24.68 4.16
N GLU A 142 8.22 -25.57 4.82
CA GLU A 142 9.19 -26.48 4.20
C GLU A 142 8.45 -27.58 3.39
N GLY A 143 7.33 -27.20 2.78
CA GLY A 143 6.61 -27.92 1.73
C GLY A 143 6.84 -27.30 0.35
N ASN A 144 7.70 -26.29 0.21
CA ASN A 144 8.18 -25.85 -1.12
C ASN A 144 9.71 -25.81 -1.27
N THR A 145 10.44 -26.38 -0.31
CA THR A 145 11.88 -26.66 -0.42
C THR A 145 12.13 -28.16 -0.55
N THR A 146 11.52 -28.78 -1.56
CA THR A 146 12.06 -30.02 -2.16
C THR A 146 12.09 -29.87 -3.67
N SER A 147 13.31 -29.90 -4.19
CA SER A 147 13.67 -30.09 -5.61
C SER A 147 12.64 -29.57 -6.60
N ALA A 148 12.82 -28.33 -7.06
CA ALA A 148 12.31 -27.94 -8.35
C ALA A 148 12.82 -28.99 -9.37
N SER A 149 11.97 -29.95 -9.70
CA SER A 149 11.89 -30.41 -11.07
C SER A 149 11.77 -29.10 -11.85
N SER A 150 12.79 -28.82 -12.65
CA SER A 150 12.99 -27.62 -13.45
C SER A 150 11.84 -27.42 -14.44
N ARG A 151 10.71 -26.95 -13.92
CA ARG A 151 9.79 -26.11 -14.66
C ARG A 151 9.84 -24.77 -13.94
N GLU A 152 10.73 -23.92 -14.43
CA GLU A 152 10.69 -22.48 -14.17
C GLU A 152 9.26 -22.02 -14.50
N VAL A 153 8.41 -21.89 -13.48
CA VAL A 153 7.17 -21.15 -13.63
C VAL A 153 7.63 -19.70 -13.65
N ALA A 154 7.74 -19.15 -14.86
CA ALA A 154 8.18 -17.78 -15.03
C ALA A 154 7.24 -16.85 -14.23
N THR A 155 7.79 -16.13 -13.26
CA THR A 155 7.04 -15.19 -12.44
C THR A 155 6.58 -14.01 -13.27
N ASP A 156 5.53 -13.32 -12.82
CA ASP A 156 4.92 -12.22 -13.57
C ASP A 156 5.93 -11.10 -13.91
N PRO A 157 5.75 -10.44 -15.07
CA PRO A 157 6.62 -9.35 -15.48
C PRO A 157 6.64 -8.21 -14.46
N ILE A 158 7.81 -7.61 -14.26
CA ILE A 158 7.91 -6.34 -13.54
C ILE A 158 7.25 -5.27 -14.42
N PRO A 159 6.38 -4.41 -13.85
CA PRO A 159 5.77 -3.31 -14.59
C PRO A 159 6.79 -2.32 -15.11
N GLY A 160 6.45 -1.63 -16.21
CA GLY A 160 7.24 -0.54 -16.74
C GLY A 160 7.24 0.72 -15.88
N ASP A 161 7.94 1.75 -16.35
CA ASP A 161 7.98 3.08 -15.75
C ASP A 161 7.70 4.18 -16.79
N GLY A 162 7.54 5.40 -16.28
CA GLY A 162 7.36 6.60 -17.08
C GLY A 162 8.23 7.73 -16.53
N ALA A 163 8.98 8.41 -17.40
CA ALA A 163 9.81 9.54 -17.01
C ALA A 163 9.88 10.61 -18.10
N TRP A 164 10.08 11.86 -17.67
CA TRP A 164 10.39 12.95 -18.58
C TRP A 164 11.83 12.81 -19.13
N ASP A 165 11.95 12.83 -20.45
CA ASP A 165 13.23 12.83 -21.16
C ASP A 165 13.56 14.27 -21.60
N GLU A 166 14.60 14.83 -20.98
CA GLU A 166 15.06 16.20 -21.25
C GLU A 166 15.68 16.38 -22.63
N GLU A 167 16.24 15.33 -23.23
CA GLU A 167 16.90 15.41 -24.54
C GLU A 167 15.84 15.49 -25.65
N SER A 168 14.88 14.57 -25.63
CA SER A 168 13.81 14.52 -26.62
C SER A 168 12.65 15.49 -26.32
N LYS A 169 12.58 16.06 -25.11
CA LYS A 169 11.45 16.85 -24.61
C LYS A 169 10.13 16.08 -24.69
N THR A 170 10.16 14.81 -24.33
CA THR A 170 8.98 13.92 -24.31
C THR A 170 8.87 13.20 -22.99
N PHE A 171 7.64 12.92 -22.55
CA PHE A 171 7.42 11.95 -21.49
C PHE A 171 7.44 10.54 -22.11
N ALA A 172 8.36 9.69 -21.67
CA ALA A 172 8.59 8.37 -22.23
C ALA A 172 8.13 7.28 -21.27
N PHE A 173 7.29 6.36 -21.76
CA PHE A 173 6.91 5.13 -21.06
C PHE A 173 7.75 3.98 -21.57
N ARG A 174 8.30 3.17 -20.66
CA ARG A 174 9.23 2.09 -21.00
C ARG A 174 8.82 0.82 -20.25
N ALA A 175 8.72 -0.29 -20.97
CA ALA A 175 8.61 -1.60 -20.33
C ALA A 175 9.90 -1.89 -19.56
N ALA A 176 9.77 -2.45 -18.35
CA ALA A 176 10.95 -2.78 -17.55
C ALA A 176 11.76 -3.90 -18.19
N ARG A 177 13.08 -3.80 -18.08
CA ARG A 177 13.99 -4.89 -18.43
C ARG A 177 13.82 -6.00 -17.40
N GLN A 178 13.35 -7.16 -17.84
CA GLN A 178 13.09 -8.29 -16.96
C GLN A 178 14.41 -8.95 -16.50
N PRO A 179 14.59 -9.22 -15.19
CA PRO A 179 15.75 -9.95 -14.69
C PRO A 179 15.67 -11.43 -15.08
N ASP A 180 16.82 -12.12 -15.01
CA ASP A 180 16.91 -13.55 -15.31
C ASP A 180 15.90 -14.35 -14.46
N GLY A 181 15.14 -15.25 -15.10
CA GLY A 181 14.09 -16.05 -14.46
C GLY A 181 12.69 -15.45 -14.49
N ARG A 182 12.52 -14.21 -14.97
CA ARG A 182 11.20 -13.62 -15.26
C ARG A 182 10.85 -13.69 -16.74
N ARG A 183 9.56 -13.88 -17.04
CA ARG A 183 9.08 -13.80 -18.43
C ARG A 183 8.99 -12.35 -18.89
N SER A 184 9.13 -12.16 -20.20
CA SER A 184 8.71 -10.93 -20.86
C SER A 184 7.19 -10.82 -20.92
N ILE A 185 6.71 -9.61 -21.17
CA ILE A 185 5.33 -9.35 -21.58
C ILE A 185 5.12 -10.03 -22.94
N ALA A 186 4.08 -10.86 -23.08
CA ALA A 186 3.76 -11.56 -24.31
C ALA A 186 2.93 -10.68 -25.26
N ALA A 187 2.82 -11.10 -26.53
CA ALA A 187 1.88 -10.47 -27.44
C ALA A 187 0.45 -10.63 -26.91
N ASP A 188 -0.39 -9.62 -27.13
CA ASP A 188 -1.79 -9.54 -26.68
C ASP A 188 -1.99 -9.50 -25.15
N GLU A 189 -0.91 -9.42 -24.36
CA GLU A 189 -0.98 -9.10 -22.93
C GLU A 189 -0.99 -7.58 -22.71
N GLU A 190 -1.72 -7.16 -21.66
CA GLU A 190 -1.73 -5.77 -21.24
C GLU A 190 -0.36 -5.33 -20.72
N ILE A 191 0.01 -4.10 -21.07
CA ILE A 191 1.23 -3.45 -20.60
C ILE A 191 0.88 -2.63 -19.36
N PHE A 192 1.45 -3.01 -18.23
CA PHE A 192 1.31 -2.27 -16.97
C PHE A 192 2.53 -1.39 -16.70
N VAL A 193 2.30 -0.30 -15.98
CA VAL A 193 3.35 0.55 -15.41
C VAL A 193 3.16 0.68 -13.91
N CYS A 194 4.23 0.95 -13.17
CA CYS A 194 4.11 1.25 -11.76
C CYS A 194 3.97 2.76 -11.57
N TYR A 195 2.90 3.18 -10.90
CA TYR A 195 2.67 4.59 -10.58
C TYR A 195 3.51 5.04 -9.38
N GLY A 196 3.96 4.09 -8.56
CA GLY A 196 4.64 4.29 -7.29
C GLY A 196 4.35 3.16 -6.31
N GLU A 197 5.10 3.12 -5.21
CA GLU A 197 4.87 2.17 -4.11
C GLU A 197 3.74 2.69 -3.22
N TYR A 198 2.50 2.30 -3.53
CA TYR A 198 1.30 2.76 -2.84
C TYR A 198 0.61 1.65 -2.07
N THR A 199 0.12 1.97 -0.86
CA THR A 199 -0.87 1.17 -0.14
C THR A 199 -2.20 1.15 -0.90
N ASN A 200 -3.06 0.16 -0.63
CA ASN A 200 -4.39 0.14 -1.24
C ASN A 200 -5.25 1.34 -0.82
N LEU A 201 -5.00 1.94 0.35
CA LEU A 201 -5.70 3.18 0.74
C LEU A 201 -5.24 4.38 -0.09
N GLU A 202 -3.95 4.49 -0.39
CA GLU A 202 -3.42 5.53 -1.27
C GLU A 202 -3.86 5.31 -2.73
N LEU A 203 -3.96 4.06 -3.19
CA LEU A 203 -4.53 3.75 -4.51
C LEU A 203 -5.99 4.21 -4.61
N LEU A 204 -6.78 4.04 -3.55
CA LEU A 204 -8.12 4.61 -3.47
C LEU A 204 -8.13 6.13 -3.46
N GLU A 205 -7.20 6.75 -2.72
CA GLU A 205 -7.14 8.21 -2.59
C GLU A 205 -6.78 8.88 -3.92
N PHE A 206 -5.75 8.39 -4.59
CA PHE A 206 -5.18 9.06 -5.77
C PHE A 206 -5.73 8.55 -7.10
N TYR A 207 -6.14 7.29 -7.18
CA TYR A 207 -6.51 6.64 -8.45
C TYR A 207 -7.92 6.01 -8.46
N GLY A 208 -8.52 5.77 -7.29
CA GLY A 208 -9.87 5.24 -7.17
C GLY A 208 -10.01 3.74 -7.43
N PHE A 209 -9.00 2.94 -7.07
CA PHE A 209 -9.10 1.48 -7.10
C PHE A 209 -8.31 0.84 -5.95
N THR A 210 -8.55 -0.45 -5.71
CA THR A 210 -7.70 -1.30 -4.86
C THR A 210 -7.30 -2.55 -5.64
N LEU A 211 -6.18 -3.16 -5.28
CA LEU A 211 -5.90 -4.53 -5.68
C LEU A 211 -6.59 -5.50 -4.72
N GLY A 212 -6.76 -6.74 -5.15
CA GLY A 212 -7.39 -7.78 -4.35
C GLY A 212 -6.61 -8.09 -3.07
N PRO A 213 -7.24 -8.81 -2.12
CA PRO A 213 -6.58 -9.21 -0.89
C PRO A 213 -5.31 -10.00 -1.18
N ASN A 214 -4.19 -9.56 -0.59
CA ASN A 214 -2.83 -10.11 -0.78
C ASN A 214 -2.19 -9.90 -2.17
N GLU A 215 -2.83 -9.16 -3.08
CA GLU A 215 -2.28 -8.88 -4.42
C GLU A 215 -1.35 -7.67 -4.45
N ASN A 216 -1.55 -6.69 -3.58
CA ASN A 216 -0.64 -5.55 -3.44
C ASN A 216 0.43 -5.86 -2.38
N PRO A 217 1.68 -6.14 -2.76
CA PRO A 217 2.73 -6.46 -1.80
C PRO A 217 3.25 -5.22 -1.05
N GLN A 218 2.93 -4.01 -1.54
CA GLN A 218 3.25 -2.74 -0.86
C GLN A 218 2.17 -2.34 0.17
N ASP A 219 1.04 -3.04 0.21
CA ASP A 219 -0.02 -2.73 1.15
C ASP A 219 0.37 -3.16 2.56
N TYR A 220 0.17 -2.24 3.50
CA TYR A 220 0.46 -2.48 4.91
C TYR A 220 -0.61 -1.88 5.80
N TYR A 221 -0.68 -2.40 7.01
CA TYR A 221 -1.42 -1.79 8.10
C TYR A 221 -0.46 -1.32 9.20
N ALA A 222 -0.61 -0.08 9.67
CA ALA A 222 0.18 0.44 10.78
C ALA A 222 -0.45 -0.02 12.11
N LEU A 223 0.06 -1.11 12.68
CA LEU A 223 -0.44 -1.71 13.92
C LEU A 223 0.15 -0.98 15.14
N ASP A 224 -0.71 -0.51 16.05
CA ASP A 224 -0.25 0.05 17.32
C ASP A 224 0.03 -1.09 18.30
N VAL A 225 1.30 -1.36 18.57
CA VAL A 225 1.74 -2.43 19.47
C VAL A 225 1.97 -1.82 20.86
N PRO A 226 1.19 -2.23 21.88
CA PRO A 226 1.37 -1.74 23.24
C PRO A 226 2.72 -2.15 23.82
N VAL A 227 3.44 -1.16 24.32
CA VAL A 227 4.68 -1.33 25.08
C VAL A 227 4.41 -0.77 26.47
N ASP A 228 4.75 -1.53 27.50
CA ASP A 228 4.76 -1.04 28.91
C ASP A 228 3.40 -0.81 29.53
N GLY A 229 2.69 -1.91 29.86
CA GLY A 229 1.42 -1.81 30.56
C GLY A 229 0.33 -1.01 29.83
N ALA A 230 0.51 -0.75 28.53
CA ALA A 230 -0.35 -0.01 27.61
C ALA A 230 -0.29 1.53 27.67
N GLU A 231 0.67 2.16 28.38
CA GLU A 231 0.82 3.63 28.36
C GLU A 231 1.54 4.13 27.11
N THR A 232 2.41 3.30 26.50
CA THR A 232 3.12 3.64 25.27
C THR A 232 2.79 2.64 24.17
N THR A 233 2.79 3.09 22.92
CA THR A 233 2.66 2.21 21.76
C THR A 233 3.82 2.46 20.80
N THR A 234 4.24 1.40 20.11
CA THR A 234 5.11 1.52 18.94
C THR A 234 4.29 1.19 17.70
N SER A 235 4.46 1.96 16.63
CA SER A 235 3.78 1.68 15.38
C SER A 235 4.59 0.66 14.60
N LEU A 236 3.95 -0.44 14.21
CA LEU A 236 4.54 -1.52 13.43
C LEU A 236 3.80 -1.66 12.12
N LYS A 237 4.44 -1.34 11.00
CA LYS A 237 3.89 -1.68 9.70
C LYS A 237 3.91 -3.19 9.50
N VAL A 238 2.74 -3.76 9.26
CA VAL A 238 2.52 -5.16 8.92
C VAL A 238 2.12 -5.25 7.44
N PHE A 239 2.88 -6.01 6.67
CA PHE A 239 2.64 -6.30 5.25
C PHE A 239 2.01 -7.68 5.08
N VAL A 240 1.51 -7.98 3.88
CA VAL A 240 1.03 -9.31 3.49
C VAL A 240 2.05 -10.41 3.81
N GLY A 241 3.33 -10.14 3.58
CA GLY A 241 4.42 -11.10 3.74
C GLY A 241 5.12 -11.11 5.11
N GLY A 242 4.79 -10.19 6.02
CA GLY A 242 5.53 -10.07 7.29
C GLY A 242 5.58 -8.66 7.85
N PHE A 243 6.67 -8.34 8.54
CA PHE A 243 6.84 -7.10 9.28
C PHE A 243 7.86 -6.20 8.61
N ASP A 244 7.63 -4.88 8.69
CA ASP A 244 8.66 -3.90 8.33
C ASP A 244 9.96 -4.16 9.10
N TRP A 245 11.07 -3.98 8.40
CA TRP A 245 12.39 -4.31 8.92
C TRP A 245 12.79 -3.47 10.12
N ASP A 246 12.63 -2.15 10.01
CA ASP A 246 13.08 -1.22 11.03
C ASP A 246 12.06 -1.16 12.18
N ASP A 247 10.76 -1.14 11.86
CA ASP A 247 9.72 -1.06 12.88
C ASP A 247 9.73 -2.30 13.80
N LEU A 248 9.92 -3.51 13.25
CA LEU A 248 9.99 -4.72 14.07
C LEU A 248 11.25 -4.71 14.95
N ALA A 249 12.38 -4.26 14.41
CA ALA A 249 13.60 -4.13 15.21
C ALA A 249 13.39 -3.17 16.38
N ASP A 250 12.78 -2.01 16.14
CA ASP A 250 12.51 -1.01 17.17
C ASP A 250 11.50 -1.51 18.22
N ALA A 251 10.45 -2.22 17.79
CA ALA A 251 9.52 -2.88 18.70
C ALA A 251 10.24 -3.88 19.62
N ARG A 252 11.08 -4.75 19.07
CA ARG A 252 11.85 -5.75 19.85
C ARG A 252 12.83 -5.08 20.83
N ILE A 253 13.50 -4.00 20.41
CA ILE A 253 14.40 -3.22 21.27
C ILE A 253 13.64 -2.62 22.46
N ALA A 254 12.41 -2.15 22.24
CA ALA A 254 11.60 -1.55 23.30
C ALA A 254 11.28 -2.55 24.43
N PHE A 255 11.05 -3.82 24.11
CA PHE A 255 10.89 -4.89 25.11
C PHE A 255 12.23 -5.31 25.74
N ALA A 256 13.31 -5.39 24.96
CA ALA A 256 14.63 -5.75 25.47
C ALA A 256 15.17 -4.73 26.49
N LYS A 257 15.00 -3.43 26.25
CA LYS A 257 15.45 -2.35 27.15
C LYS A 257 14.90 -2.44 28.58
N LYS A 258 13.72 -3.04 28.76
CA LYS A 258 13.10 -3.19 30.09
C LYS A 258 13.74 -4.29 30.93
N ARG A 259 14.39 -5.23 30.26
CA ARG A 259 15.04 -6.35 30.92
C ARG A 259 16.42 -5.89 31.39
N SER A 260 16.54 -5.66 32.70
CA SER A 260 17.79 -5.31 33.39
C SER A 260 18.91 -6.37 33.24
N SER A 261 18.58 -7.55 32.71
CA SER A 261 19.49 -8.67 32.46
C SER A 261 20.15 -8.64 31.08
N VAL A 262 19.76 -7.73 30.18
CA VAL A 262 20.40 -7.61 28.87
C VAL A 262 21.79 -7.00 29.05
N ARG A 263 22.84 -7.81 28.87
CA ARG A 263 24.25 -7.37 28.96
C ARG A 263 24.66 -6.41 27.84
N MET A 264 23.79 -6.20 26.86
CA MET A 264 24.07 -5.43 25.65
C MET A 264 23.75 -3.96 25.89
N ASN A 265 24.65 -3.08 25.44
CA ASN A 265 24.31 -1.65 25.39
C ASN A 265 23.31 -1.37 24.24
N GLU A 266 22.72 -0.18 24.22
CA GLU A 266 21.68 0.17 23.23
C GLU A 266 22.17 0.07 21.78
N LYS A 267 23.43 0.43 21.52
CA LYS A 267 24.02 0.35 20.18
C LYS A 267 24.12 -1.10 19.71
N GLU A 268 24.56 -2.00 20.59
CA GLU A 268 24.63 -3.44 20.31
C GLU A 268 23.26 -4.05 20.09
N MET A 269 22.25 -3.66 20.88
CA MET A 269 20.87 -4.11 20.66
C MET A 269 20.35 -3.70 19.28
N ARG A 270 20.56 -2.43 18.88
CA ARG A 270 20.17 -1.96 17.54
C ARG A 270 20.85 -2.76 16.44
N ASP A 271 22.17 -2.97 16.56
CA ASP A 271 22.96 -3.69 15.57
C ASP A 271 22.56 -5.17 15.46
N VAL A 272 22.22 -5.83 16.58
CA VAL A 272 21.70 -7.21 16.56
C VAL A 272 20.29 -7.27 15.98
N ALA A 273 19.37 -6.43 16.46
CA ALA A 273 17.98 -6.44 16.01
C ALA A 273 17.85 -6.18 14.51
N ARG A 274 18.56 -5.17 14.00
CA ARG A 274 18.55 -4.76 12.58
C ARG A 274 19.27 -5.73 11.66
N ARG A 275 19.93 -6.77 12.18
CA ARG A 275 20.47 -7.88 11.40
C ARG A 275 19.63 -9.16 11.55
N GLY A 276 18.44 -9.05 12.14
CA GLY A 276 17.56 -10.19 12.42
C GLY A 276 18.00 -11.04 13.61
N GLY A 277 19.07 -10.68 14.33
CA GLY A 277 19.53 -11.44 15.49
C GLY A 277 18.60 -11.26 16.70
N ALA A 278 18.43 -12.31 17.50
CA ALA A 278 17.60 -12.29 18.72
C ALA A 278 18.19 -11.42 19.85
N LEU A 279 17.35 -10.67 20.54
CA LEU A 279 17.71 -9.80 21.69
C LEU A 279 17.56 -10.49 23.05
N GLY A 280 17.13 -11.76 23.05
CA GLY A 280 16.94 -12.59 24.24
C GLY A 280 15.54 -13.17 24.30
N ARG A 281 15.45 -14.46 24.62
CA ARG A 281 14.21 -15.27 24.57
C ARG A 281 13.00 -14.61 25.22
N ASP A 282 13.17 -14.05 26.41
CA ASP A 282 12.06 -13.43 27.14
C ASP A 282 11.56 -12.15 26.46
N ALA A 283 12.48 -11.31 25.98
CA ALA A 283 12.15 -10.07 25.29
C ALA A 283 11.46 -10.37 23.95
N GLU A 284 11.95 -11.37 23.20
CA GLU A 284 11.31 -11.82 21.96
C GLU A 284 9.89 -12.34 22.23
N ARG A 285 9.71 -13.22 23.22
CA ARG A 285 8.39 -13.77 23.57
C ARG A 285 7.40 -12.66 23.90
N GLU A 286 7.80 -11.67 24.70
CA GLU A 286 6.93 -10.55 25.07
C GLU A 286 6.60 -9.65 23.88
N ALA A 287 7.60 -9.33 23.04
CA ALA A 287 7.38 -8.52 21.84
C ALA A 287 6.39 -9.20 20.89
N PHE A 288 6.59 -10.49 20.58
CA PHE A 288 5.71 -11.23 19.69
C PHE A 288 4.33 -11.52 20.31
N ALA A 289 4.24 -11.70 21.63
CA ALA A 289 2.94 -11.76 22.31
C ALA A 289 2.17 -10.44 22.17
N ALA A 290 2.83 -9.30 22.36
CA ALA A 290 2.21 -7.98 22.23
C ALA A 290 1.75 -7.70 20.78
N ILE A 291 2.56 -8.06 19.77
CA ILE A 291 2.18 -7.93 18.35
C ILE A 291 0.96 -8.78 18.03
N ARG A 292 0.96 -10.05 18.47
CA ARG A 292 -0.17 -10.96 18.30
C ARG A 292 -1.44 -10.40 18.94
N ASP A 293 -1.35 -9.94 20.18
CA ASP A 293 -2.51 -9.43 20.93
C ASP A 293 -3.04 -8.14 20.32
N ALA A 294 -2.17 -7.25 19.86
CA ALA A 294 -2.54 -6.06 19.12
C ALA A 294 -3.28 -6.41 17.81
N ALA A 295 -2.75 -7.35 17.04
CA ALA A 295 -3.39 -7.80 15.80
C ALA A 295 -4.76 -8.44 16.06
N ALA A 296 -4.88 -9.27 17.09
CA ALA A 296 -6.14 -9.88 17.51
C ALA A 296 -7.17 -8.83 17.95
N ALA A 297 -6.76 -7.88 18.80
CA ALA A 297 -7.61 -6.79 19.26
C ALA A 297 -8.11 -5.94 18.09
N ARG A 298 -7.22 -5.60 17.13
CA ARG A 298 -7.63 -4.86 15.94
C ARG A 298 -8.60 -5.66 15.07
N LEU A 299 -8.36 -6.95 14.83
CA LEU A 299 -9.29 -7.81 14.08
C LEU A 299 -10.68 -7.86 14.73
N LEU A 300 -10.75 -7.98 16.06
CA LEU A 300 -12.00 -8.05 16.81
C LEU A 300 -12.77 -6.72 16.84
N SER A 301 -12.09 -5.60 16.60
CA SER A 301 -12.73 -4.28 16.55
C SER A 301 -13.43 -3.97 15.23
N PHE A 302 -13.24 -4.79 14.18
CA PHE A 302 -14.03 -4.64 12.95
C PHE A 302 -15.46 -5.15 13.14
N PRO A 303 -16.49 -4.42 12.67
CA PRO A 303 -17.88 -4.88 12.71
C PRO A 303 -18.16 -6.15 11.90
N THR A 304 -17.40 -6.40 10.83
CA THR A 304 -17.53 -7.62 10.00
C THR A 304 -16.26 -8.46 10.04
N THR A 305 -16.40 -9.76 9.77
CA THR A 305 -15.25 -10.68 9.65
C THR A 305 -14.73 -10.74 8.22
N ALA A 306 -13.48 -11.16 8.03
CA ALA A 306 -12.92 -11.40 6.70
C ALA A 306 -13.75 -12.40 5.88
N LYS A 307 -14.25 -13.46 6.53
CA LYS A 307 -15.12 -14.45 5.88
C LYS A 307 -16.44 -13.81 5.40
N SER A 308 -17.06 -12.99 6.24
CA SER A 308 -18.31 -12.31 5.86
C SER A 308 -18.09 -11.32 4.71
N ASP A 309 -16.96 -10.62 4.68
CA ASP A 309 -16.60 -9.73 3.56
C ASP A 309 -16.36 -10.52 2.27
N GLU A 310 -15.68 -11.67 2.34
CA GLU A 310 -15.48 -12.55 1.17
C GLU A 310 -16.79 -13.07 0.61
N GLU A 311 -17.69 -13.54 1.47
CA GLU A 311 -19.02 -13.99 1.07
C GLU A 311 -19.82 -12.84 0.44
N THR A 312 -19.67 -11.62 0.96
CA THR A 312 -20.31 -10.42 0.41
C THR A 312 -19.77 -10.09 -0.99
N LEU A 313 -18.45 -10.14 -1.19
CA LEU A 313 -17.83 -9.89 -2.50
C LEU A 313 -18.17 -10.98 -3.52
N LEU A 314 -18.20 -12.26 -3.10
CA LEU A 314 -18.57 -13.37 -3.97
C LEU A 314 -20.04 -13.30 -4.40
N GLY A 315 -20.91 -12.83 -3.51
CA GLY A 315 -22.32 -12.60 -3.78
C GLY A 315 -22.63 -11.25 -4.44
N TRP A 316 -21.62 -10.43 -4.74
CA TRP A 316 -21.82 -9.08 -5.27
C TRP A 316 -22.37 -9.13 -6.69
N LYS A 317 -23.58 -8.59 -6.89
CA LYS A 317 -24.23 -8.54 -8.21
C LYS A 317 -24.40 -7.12 -8.72
N ASP A 318 -25.03 -6.28 -7.91
CA ASP A 318 -25.28 -4.87 -8.20
C ASP A 318 -25.11 -4.06 -6.92
N GLY A 319 -24.56 -2.85 -7.05
CA GLY A 319 -24.32 -1.94 -5.92
C GLY A 319 -23.36 -0.82 -6.30
N SER A 320 -23.05 0.04 -5.34
CA SER A 320 -22.01 1.07 -5.52
C SER A 320 -20.64 0.41 -5.66
N GLU A 321 -19.90 0.77 -6.71
CA GLU A 321 -18.52 0.30 -6.88
C GLU A 321 -17.63 0.77 -5.72
N ASN A 322 -17.88 1.96 -5.16
CA ASN A 322 -17.17 2.46 -3.98
C ASN A 322 -17.40 1.56 -2.76
N LEU A 323 -18.63 1.06 -2.56
CA LEU A 323 -18.90 0.09 -1.49
C LEU A 323 -18.13 -1.21 -1.70
N LYS A 324 -18.09 -1.72 -2.92
CA LYS A 324 -17.31 -2.92 -3.27
C LYS A 324 -15.82 -2.70 -3.00
N LEU A 325 -15.29 -1.54 -3.38
CA LEU A 325 -13.91 -1.14 -3.11
C LEU A 325 -13.62 -1.02 -1.61
N ALA A 326 -14.53 -0.46 -0.81
CA ALA A 326 -14.40 -0.37 0.64
C ALA A 326 -14.33 -1.76 1.30
N ILE A 327 -15.18 -2.70 0.84
CA ILE A 327 -15.20 -4.09 1.32
C ILE A 327 -13.91 -4.81 0.91
N THR A 328 -13.45 -4.60 -0.33
CA THR A 328 -12.19 -5.17 -0.84
C THR A 328 -11.00 -4.68 -0.02
N TRP A 329 -10.93 -3.37 0.24
CA TRP A 329 -9.89 -2.75 1.06
C TRP A 329 -9.86 -3.33 2.48
N ARG A 330 -11.00 -3.29 3.20
CA ARG A 330 -11.04 -3.75 4.60
C ARG A 330 -10.79 -5.25 4.73
N LEU A 331 -11.18 -6.04 3.72
CA LEU A 331 -10.83 -7.45 3.63
C LEU A 331 -9.30 -7.63 3.52
N GLY A 332 -8.64 -6.88 2.63
CA GLY A 332 -7.19 -6.85 2.51
C GLY A 332 -6.50 -6.56 3.85
N ILE A 333 -6.93 -5.52 4.56
CA ILE A 333 -6.42 -5.18 5.89
C ILE A 333 -6.64 -6.32 6.90
N LYS A 334 -7.81 -6.95 6.93
CA LYS A 334 -8.06 -8.09 7.81
C LYS A 334 -7.16 -9.27 7.47
N ARG A 335 -6.85 -9.52 6.20
CA ARG A 335 -5.91 -10.57 5.77
C ARG A 335 -4.48 -10.28 6.21
N ILE A 336 -4.02 -9.03 6.07
CA ILE A 336 -2.72 -8.56 6.59
C ILE A 336 -2.63 -8.80 8.11
N LEU A 337 -3.63 -8.37 8.87
CA LEU A 337 -3.67 -8.54 10.33
C LEU A 337 -3.71 -10.01 10.76
N GLN A 338 -4.43 -10.87 10.02
CA GLN A 338 -4.41 -12.31 10.26
C GLN A 338 -3.03 -12.93 9.99
N GLY A 339 -2.31 -12.45 8.96
CA GLY A 339 -0.93 -12.83 8.69
C GLY A 339 -0.01 -12.45 9.85
N ALA A 340 -0.08 -11.19 10.29
CA ALA A 340 0.68 -10.68 11.43
C ALA A 340 0.42 -11.48 12.72
N TYR A 341 -0.85 -11.79 13.02
CA TYR A 341 -1.22 -12.63 14.17
C TYR A 341 -0.55 -14.00 14.11
N LYS A 342 -0.64 -14.70 12.97
CA LYS A 342 -0.08 -16.05 12.80
C LYS A 342 1.44 -16.06 12.92
N LEU A 343 2.11 -15.11 12.26
CA LEU A 343 3.56 -14.99 12.32
C LEU A 343 4.04 -14.69 13.75
N ALA A 344 3.38 -13.75 14.43
CA ALA A 344 3.73 -13.39 15.79
C ALA A 344 3.48 -14.55 16.77
N GLU A 345 2.36 -15.28 16.65
CA GLU A 345 2.09 -16.45 17.49
C GLU A 345 3.11 -17.57 17.25
N ALA A 346 3.46 -17.87 15.99
CA ALA A 346 4.48 -18.86 15.68
C ALA A 346 5.81 -18.51 16.36
N ARG A 347 6.27 -17.26 16.24
CA ARG A 347 7.49 -16.78 16.89
C ARG A 347 7.41 -16.83 18.41
N ARG A 348 6.25 -16.55 18.99
CA ARG A 348 6.04 -16.66 20.44
C ARG A 348 6.17 -18.10 20.93
N VAL A 349 5.55 -19.06 20.24
CA VAL A 349 5.60 -20.50 20.57
C VAL A 349 7.02 -21.06 20.44
N GLU A 350 7.76 -20.66 19.40
CA GLU A 350 9.16 -21.05 19.24
C GLU A 350 10.03 -20.63 20.44
N MET A 351 9.74 -19.47 21.06
CA MET A 351 10.45 -19.04 22.28
C MET A 351 10.07 -19.86 23.53
N GLU A 352 8.97 -20.60 23.50
CA GLU A 352 8.51 -21.48 24.58
C GLU A 352 9.10 -22.89 24.43
N ASP A 353 9.10 -23.43 23.21
CA ASP A 353 9.53 -24.80 22.91
C ASP A 353 11.05 -25.03 23.06
N VAL A 354 11.87 -23.97 22.90
CA VAL A 354 13.32 -24.03 23.17
C VAL A 354 13.63 -24.37 24.64
N ALA A 355 12.67 -24.23 25.56
CA ALA A 355 12.82 -24.74 26.94
C ALA A 355 12.90 -26.28 27.02
N THR A 356 12.47 -27.00 25.97
CA THR A 356 12.41 -28.47 25.93
C THR A 356 13.55 -29.13 25.15
N SER A 357 14.31 -28.36 24.36
CA SER A 357 15.44 -28.89 23.58
C SER A 357 16.72 -28.08 23.83
N ALA A 358 17.50 -28.55 24.79
CA ALA A 358 18.84 -28.02 25.13
C ALA A 358 19.92 -28.34 24.07
N ALA A 359 19.60 -28.32 22.77
CA ALA A 359 20.48 -28.88 21.72
C ALA A 359 21.04 -27.90 20.68
N PHE A 360 20.58 -26.64 20.56
CA PHE A 360 20.94 -25.81 19.39
C PHE A 360 21.79 -24.56 19.68
N ALA A 361 22.58 -24.56 20.76
CA ALA A 361 23.40 -23.42 21.18
C ALA A 361 24.65 -23.13 20.30
N LYS A 362 24.71 -23.56 19.03
CA LYS A 362 25.84 -23.26 18.13
C LYS A 362 25.39 -23.09 16.68
N ILE A 363 24.73 -21.98 16.36
CA ILE A 363 24.74 -21.46 14.99
C ILE A 363 25.65 -20.23 15.00
N SER A 364 26.79 -20.35 14.31
CA SER A 364 27.75 -19.28 14.12
C SER A 364 27.16 -18.20 13.20
N LEU A 365 27.23 -16.94 13.64
CA LEU A 365 26.83 -15.73 12.91
C LEU A 365 27.61 -15.46 11.60
N ALA A 366 28.39 -16.43 11.09
CA ALA A 366 29.32 -16.22 9.99
C ALA A 366 28.68 -16.22 8.58
N HIS A 367 27.38 -16.49 8.45
CA HIS A 367 26.66 -16.44 7.17
C HIS A 367 25.36 -15.68 7.36
N VAL A 368 25.43 -14.35 7.45
CA VAL A 368 24.25 -13.49 7.32
C VAL A 368 24.43 -12.69 6.04
N SER A 369 23.44 -12.83 5.16
CA SER A 369 23.27 -12.09 3.92
C SER A 369 23.43 -10.60 4.20
N THR A 370 24.42 -9.97 3.58
CA THR A 370 24.45 -8.51 3.48
C THR A 370 23.15 -8.05 2.82
N PRO A 371 22.53 -6.93 3.26
CA PRO A 371 21.50 -6.28 2.46
C PRO A 371 22.03 -6.15 1.05
N ARG A 372 21.30 -6.63 0.03
CA ARG A 372 21.64 -6.28 -1.35
C ARG A 372 21.62 -4.76 -1.40
N GLU A 373 22.78 -4.17 -1.67
CA GLU A 373 22.92 -2.72 -1.83
C GLU A 373 21.80 -2.25 -2.76
N ARG A 374 21.07 -1.21 -2.33
CA ARG A 374 20.15 -0.48 -3.20
C ARG A 374 20.96 -0.05 -4.42
N ARG A 375 20.69 -0.65 -5.58
CA ARG A 375 21.16 -0.18 -6.87
C ARG A 375 20.01 0.44 -7.63
#